data_AF-A0A091PZS3-F1
#
_entry.id   AF-A0A091PZS3-F1
#
_cell.length_a   1.000
_cell.length_b   1.000
_cell.length_c   1.000
_cell.angle_alpha   90.00
_cell.angle_beta   90.00
_cell.angle_gamma   90.00
#
_symmetry.space_group_name_H-M   'P 1'
#
loop_
_entity.id
_entity.type
_entity.pdbx_description
1 polymer ?
#
loop_
_entity_poly.entity_id
_entity_poly.type
_entity_poly.pdbx_seq_one_letter_code
_entity_poly.pdbx_strand_id
1 'polypeptide(L)'
;EEQTACVVEALFSDLLGEEPVQSAGEPPTTFDPVVVASRLRRMGDQCNMDFERVSSEALAEVLKGKMEEFGAAVESLVRRWSDQNPELVYERAFLCVSVKLLMHVAKKVLAVLHPNQLTKVINGNARVRNYIEACGGW
;
A
#
# COMPACT_ATOMS: atom_id res chain seq x y z
N GLU A 1 2.92 10.86 9.91
CA GLU A 1 3.98 10.37 8.99
C GLU A 1 4.69 9.14 9.56
N GLU A 2 5.20 9.22 10.80
CA GLU A 2 5.89 8.11 11.49
C GLU A 2 5.06 6.82 11.58
N GLN A 3 3.79 6.89 12.00
CA GLN A 3 2.91 5.71 12.05
C GLN A 3 2.74 5.03 10.68
N THR A 4 2.55 5.82 9.62
CA THR A 4 2.46 5.28 8.25
C THR A 4 3.74 4.56 7.85
N ALA A 5 4.90 5.10 8.22
CA ALA A 5 6.19 4.45 7.97
C ALA A 5 6.28 3.09 8.70
N CYS A 6 5.92 3.03 9.99
CA CYS A 6 5.92 1.78 10.75
C CYS A 6 4.96 0.73 10.15
N VAL A 7 3.76 1.13 9.73
CA VAL A 7 2.80 0.23 9.07
C VAL A 7 3.36 -0.31 7.75
N VAL A 8 3.97 0.57 6.95
CA VAL A 8 4.55 0.20 5.66
C VAL A 8 5.77 -0.72 5.85
N GLU A 9 6.64 -0.44 6.81
CA GLU A 9 7.76 -1.32 7.14
C GLU A 9 7.29 -2.72 7.58
N ALA A 10 6.30 -2.79 8.48
CA ALA A 10 5.72 -4.05 8.90
C ALA A 10 5.10 -4.82 7.73
N LEU A 11 4.43 -4.12 6.79
CA LEU A 11 3.90 -4.73 5.57
C LEU A 11 5.01 -5.28 4.67
N PHE A 12 6.15 -4.59 4.55
CA PHE A 12 7.29 -5.05 3.75
C PHE A 12 7.95 -6.27 4.40
N SER A 13 8.25 -6.26 5.69
CA SER A 13 8.84 -7.41 6.39
C SER A 13 7.97 -8.65 6.26
N ASP A 14 6.65 -8.49 6.46
CA ASP A 14 5.67 -9.55 6.31
C ASP A 14 5.64 -10.10 4.86
N LEU A 15 5.87 -9.26 3.84
CA LEU A 15 5.93 -9.68 2.43
C LEU A 15 7.25 -10.36 2.04
N LEU A 16 8.36 -9.95 2.66
CA LEU A 16 9.69 -10.52 2.44
C LEU A 16 9.93 -11.80 3.25
N GLY A 17 9.00 -12.14 4.16
CA GLY A 17 9.17 -13.27 5.08
C GLY A 17 10.23 -12.99 6.16
N GLU A 18 10.55 -11.73 6.38
CA GLU A 18 11.41 -11.30 7.48
C GLU A 18 10.57 -11.25 8.75
N GLU A 19 11.08 -11.85 9.83
CA GLU A 19 10.39 -11.73 11.12
C GLU A 19 10.36 -10.25 11.52
N PRO A 20 9.18 -9.70 11.87
CA PRO A 20 9.08 -8.31 12.26
C PRO A 20 10.02 -8.09 13.44
N VAL A 21 10.92 -7.11 13.32
CA VAL A 21 11.80 -6.69 14.41
C VAL A 21 10.90 -6.10 15.49
N GLN A 22 10.48 -6.93 16.44
CA GLN A 22 9.77 -6.46 17.62
C GLN A 22 10.72 -5.50 18.34
N SER A 23 10.39 -4.21 18.34
CA SER A 23 10.99 -3.27 19.28
C SER A 23 10.68 -3.79 20.68
N ALA A 24 11.65 -4.49 21.27
CA ALA A 24 11.52 -5.10 22.58
C ALA A 24 11.44 -4.00 23.62
N GLY A 25 10.23 -3.73 24.14
CA GLY A 25 10.07 -3.02 25.42
C GLY A 25 9.03 -1.90 25.50
N GLU A 26 8.09 -1.76 24.57
CA GLU A 26 7.01 -0.77 24.73
C GLU A 26 5.73 -1.40 25.33
N PRO A 27 5.05 -0.68 26.26
CA PRO A 27 3.76 -1.10 26.82
C PRO A 27 2.73 -1.29 25.68
N PRO A 28 1.62 -2.02 25.90
CA PRO A 28 0.61 -2.21 24.86
C PRO A 28 0.02 -0.85 24.47
N THR A 29 0.54 -0.28 23.40
CA THR A 29 -0.02 0.88 22.72
C THR A 29 -1.28 0.41 21.98
N THR A 30 -2.26 1.28 21.85
CA THR A 30 -3.48 1.01 21.05
C THR A 30 -3.19 0.79 19.56
N PHE A 31 -1.96 1.05 19.12
CA PHE A 31 -1.51 0.97 17.73
C PHE A 31 -0.43 -0.11 17.59
N ASP A 32 -0.76 -1.17 16.84
CA ASP A 32 0.16 -2.24 16.47
C ASP A 32 0.36 -2.22 14.94
N PRO A 33 1.55 -1.84 14.43
CA PRO A 33 1.80 -1.73 13.00
C PRO A 33 1.72 -3.08 12.28
N VAL A 34 2.01 -4.21 12.95
CA VAL A 34 1.90 -5.55 12.37
C VAL A 34 0.44 -5.93 12.17
N VAL A 35 -0.42 -5.62 13.15
CA VAL A 35 -1.87 -5.82 13.01
C VAL A 35 -2.44 -4.97 11.89
N VAL A 36 -2.06 -3.69 11.79
CA VAL A 36 -2.53 -2.81 10.71
C VAL A 36 -2.01 -3.29 9.35
N ALA A 37 -0.73 -3.67 9.24
CA ALA A 37 -0.14 -4.24 8.03
C ALA A 37 -0.89 -5.50 7.56
N SER A 38 -1.24 -6.40 8.48
CA SER A 38 -2.00 -7.61 8.14
C SER A 38 -3.40 -7.31 7.60
N ARG A 39 -4.05 -6.24 8.11
CA ARG A 39 -5.35 -5.77 7.63
C ARG A 39 -5.21 -5.11 6.25
N LEU A 40 -4.17 -4.30 6.04
CA LEU A 40 -3.86 -3.70 4.75
C LEU A 40 -3.56 -4.76 3.68
N ARG A 41 -2.79 -5.79 4.01
CA ARG A 41 -2.59 -6.95 3.12
C ARG A 41 -3.93 -7.55 2.70
N ARG A 42 -4.81 -7.83 3.67
CA ARG A 42 -6.16 -8.36 3.38
C ARG A 42 -6.99 -7.42 2.51
N MET A 43 -6.85 -6.10 2.68
CA MET A 43 -7.46 -5.11 1.78
C MET A 43 -6.87 -5.17 0.37
N GLY A 44 -5.55 -5.31 0.24
CA GLY A 44 -4.89 -5.55 -1.04
C GLY A 44 -5.40 -6.80 -1.75
N ASP A 45 -5.57 -7.90 -1.01
CA ASP A 45 -6.11 -9.16 -1.55
C ASP A 45 -7.56 -9.02 -2.07
N GLN A 46 -8.35 -8.09 -1.53
CA GLN A 46 -9.71 -7.79 -2.02
C GLN A 46 -9.70 -7.10 -3.40
N CYS A 47 -8.61 -6.42 -3.77
CA CYS A 47 -8.47 -5.86 -5.09
C CYS A 47 -8.35 -7.00 -6.11
N ASN A 48 -9.34 -7.20 -6.97
CA ASN A 48 -9.38 -8.30 -7.94
C ASN A 48 -8.76 -7.95 -9.31
N MET A 49 -8.15 -6.76 -9.44
CA MET A 49 -7.49 -6.36 -10.68
C MET A 49 -6.34 -7.29 -11.05
N ASP A 50 -6.27 -7.62 -12.34
CA ASP A 50 -5.17 -8.35 -12.97
C ASP A 50 -4.24 -7.35 -13.66
N PHE A 51 -3.14 -7.00 -13.00
CA PHE A 51 -2.19 -6.02 -13.49
C PHE A 51 -1.48 -6.44 -14.78
N GLU A 52 -1.44 -7.73 -15.11
CA GLU A 52 -0.87 -8.19 -16.38
C GLU A 52 -1.78 -7.82 -17.57
N ARG A 53 -3.08 -7.70 -17.31
CA ARG A 53 -4.09 -7.32 -18.32
C ARG A 53 -4.34 -5.82 -18.38
N VAL A 54 -3.98 -5.09 -17.32
CA VAL A 54 -4.07 -3.63 -17.27
C VAL A 54 -2.88 -3.04 -18.02
N SER A 55 -3.13 -2.49 -19.20
CA SER A 55 -2.12 -1.69 -19.90
C SER A 55 -2.13 -0.25 -19.39
N SER A 56 -1.04 0.18 -18.75
CA SER A 56 -0.76 1.58 -18.36
C SER A 56 0.75 1.80 -18.40
N GLU A 57 1.19 2.93 -18.92
CA GLU A 57 2.62 3.27 -19.02
C GLU A 57 3.27 3.32 -17.64
N ALA A 58 2.68 4.06 -16.69
CA ALA A 58 3.17 4.15 -15.31
C ALA A 58 3.26 2.76 -14.64
N LEU A 59 2.28 1.88 -14.88
CA LEU A 59 2.33 0.51 -14.37
C LEU A 59 3.50 -0.29 -14.98
N ALA A 60 3.70 -0.20 -16.29
CA ALA A 60 4.81 -0.87 -16.96
C ALA A 60 6.17 -0.40 -16.43
N GLU A 61 6.32 0.90 -16.16
CA GLU A 61 7.53 1.47 -15.60
C GLU A 61 7.76 1.03 -14.15
N VAL A 62 6.71 0.98 -13.31
CA VAL A 62 6.79 0.42 -11.94
C VAL A 62 7.23 -1.04 -11.96
N LEU A 63 6.71 -1.85 -12.89
CA LEU A 63 7.11 -3.26 -13.04
C LEU A 63 8.54 -3.45 -13.56
N LYS A 64 9.13 -2.42 -14.17
CA LYS A 64 10.57 -2.37 -14.51
C LYS A 64 11.43 -1.86 -13.35
N GLY A 65 10.83 -1.52 -12.20
CA GLY A 65 11.52 -1.02 -11.02
C GLY A 65 11.54 0.50 -10.86
N LYS A 66 10.86 1.27 -11.72
CA LYS A 66 10.75 2.73 -11.57
C LYS A 66 9.70 3.11 -10.55
N MET A 67 10.09 3.07 -9.28
CA MET A 67 9.18 3.31 -8.16
C MET A 67 8.70 4.77 -8.05
N GLU A 68 9.33 5.71 -8.75
CA GLU A 68 8.82 7.08 -8.90
C GLU A 68 7.45 7.13 -9.59
N GLU A 69 7.15 6.18 -10.48
CA GLU A 69 5.86 6.07 -11.18
C GLU A 69 4.77 5.40 -10.33
N PHE A 70 5.09 4.94 -9.11
CA PHE A 70 4.16 4.19 -8.27
C PHE A 70 2.89 4.96 -7.97
N GLY A 71 2.99 6.23 -7.60
CA GLY A 71 1.83 7.07 -7.33
C GLY A 71 0.92 7.24 -8.55
N ALA A 72 1.50 7.49 -9.73
CA ALA A 72 0.77 7.63 -10.98
C ALA A 72 0.09 6.30 -11.40
N ALA A 73 0.78 5.17 -11.20
CA ALA A 73 0.22 3.85 -11.45
C ALA A 73 -0.97 3.56 -10.52
N VAL A 74 -0.86 3.86 -9.22
CA VAL A 74 -1.96 3.72 -8.26
C VAL A 74 -3.15 4.57 -8.68
N GLU A 75 -2.97 5.85 -9.01
CA GLU A 75 -4.06 6.72 -9.45
C GLU A 75 -4.78 6.18 -10.70
N SER A 76 -4.02 5.73 -11.69
CA SER A 76 -4.56 5.12 -12.91
C SER A 76 -5.41 3.87 -12.60
N LEU A 77 -4.89 3.01 -11.71
CA LEU A 77 -5.55 1.79 -11.29
C LEU A 77 -6.79 2.04 -10.42
N VAL A 78 -6.74 3.01 -9.50
CA VAL A 78 -7.88 3.39 -8.65
C VAL A 78 -9.05 3.85 -9.49
N ARG A 79 -8.82 4.69 -10.52
CA ARG A 79 -9.87 5.13 -11.44
C ARG A 79 -10.52 3.93 -12.14
N ARG A 80 -9.71 3.06 -12.73
CA ARG A 80 -10.21 1.85 -13.41
C ARG A 80 -10.99 0.91 -12.48
N TRP A 81 -10.54 0.75 -11.24
CA TRP A 81 -11.22 -0.12 -10.30
C TRP A 81 -12.52 0.47 -9.79
N SER A 82 -12.55 1.79 -9.58
CA SER A 82 -13.74 2.54 -9.19
C SER A 82 -14.80 2.51 -10.29
N ASP A 83 -14.40 2.59 -11.58
CA ASP A 83 -15.31 2.45 -12.72
C ASP A 83 -16.01 1.08 -12.73
N GLN A 84 -15.34 0.04 -12.24
CA GLN A 84 -15.89 -1.32 -12.10
C GLN A 84 -16.66 -1.53 -10.78
N ASN A 85 -16.41 -0.69 -9.77
CA ASN A 85 -16.95 -0.82 -8.43
C ASN A 85 -17.40 0.57 -7.92
N PRO A 86 -18.53 1.10 -8.43
CA PRO A 86 -18.97 2.47 -8.13
C PRO A 86 -19.30 2.71 -6.66
N GLU A 87 -19.61 1.66 -5.90
CA GLU A 87 -19.85 1.70 -4.44
C GLU A 87 -18.57 1.89 -3.61
N LEU A 88 -17.39 1.73 -4.24
CA LEU A 88 -16.13 1.76 -3.53
C LEU A 88 -15.65 3.20 -3.36
N VAL A 89 -15.54 3.64 -2.11
CA VAL A 89 -14.96 4.96 -1.80
C VAL A 89 -13.49 5.02 -2.20
N TYR A 90 -13.09 6.15 -2.77
CA TYR A 90 -11.76 6.37 -3.35
C TYR A 90 -10.62 6.06 -2.36
N GLU A 91 -10.76 6.42 -1.10
CA GLU A 91 -9.72 6.25 -0.07
C GLU A 91 -9.45 4.77 0.19
N ARG A 92 -10.52 3.97 0.25
CA ARG A 92 -10.43 2.52 0.38
C ARG A 92 -9.89 1.89 -0.90
N ALA A 93 -10.34 2.37 -2.06
CA ALA A 93 -9.81 1.94 -3.36
C ALA A 93 -8.29 2.17 -3.45
N PHE A 94 -7.84 3.36 -3.06
CA PHE A 94 -6.44 3.75 -3.05
C PHE A 94 -5.59 2.84 -2.18
N LEU A 95 -6.02 2.57 -0.94
CA LEU A 95 -5.29 1.68 -0.04
C LEU A 95 -5.20 0.25 -0.59
N CYS A 96 -6.31 -0.34 -1.06
CA CYS A 96 -6.27 -1.69 -1.61
C CYS A 96 -5.38 -1.78 -2.86
N VAL A 97 -5.50 -0.82 -3.78
CA VAL A 97 -4.71 -0.81 -5.02
C VAL A 97 -3.24 -0.62 -4.74
N SER A 98 -2.89 0.30 -3.82
CA SER A 98 -1.50 0.54 -3.42
C SER A 98 -0.88 -0.73 -2.84
N VAL A 99 -1.57 -1.39 -1.91
CA VAL A 99 -1.06 -2.62 -1.30
C VAL A 99 -0.98 -3.74 -2.32
N LYS A 100 -1.98 -3.92 -3.19
CA LYS A 100 -1.93 -4.98 -4.19
C LYS A 100 -0.80 -4.75 -5.21
N LEU A 101 -0.63 -3.51 -5.70
CA LEU A 101 0.45 -3.16 -6.61
C LEU A 101 1.81 -3.44 -5.96
N LEU A 102 1.98 -3.04 -4.71
CA LEU A 102 3.17 -3.33 -3.93
C LEU A 102 3.45 -4.85 -3.86
N MET A 103 2.45 -5.65 -3.49
CA MET A 103 2.58 -7.10 -3.40
C MET A 103 2.98 -7.73 -4.74
N HIS A 104 2.45 -7.19 -5.84
CA HIS A 104 2.79 -7.67 -7.18
C HIS A 104 4.23 -7.31 -7.58
N VAL A 105 4.66 -6.08 -7.28
CA VAL A 105 6.05 -5.64 -7.47
C VAL A 105 6.98 -6.47 -6.59
N ALA A 106 6.61 -6.77 -5.35
CA ALA A 106 7.41 -7.58 -4.43
C ALA A 106 7.68 -8.98 -4.94
N LYS A 107 6.72 -9.60 -5.61
CA LYS A 107 6.90 -10.92 -6.22
C LYS A 107 7.82 -10.88 -7.45
N LYS A 108 7.88 -9.75 -8.15
CA LYS A 108 8.59 -9.62 -9.44
C LYS A 108 9.97 -8.97 -9.33
N VAL A 109 10.14 -8.04 -8.38
CA VAL A 109 11.29 -7.14 -8.28
C VAL A 109 11.70 -6.97 -6.81
N LEU A 110 12.03 -8.09 -6.15
CA LEU A 110 12.45 -8.12 -4.74
C LEU A 110 13.58 -7.12 -4.40
N ALA A 111 14.46 -6.82 -5.35
CA ALA A 111 15.67 -6.03 -5.11
C ALA A 111 15.49 -4.49 -5.10
N VAL A 112 14.34 -3.95 -5.51
CA VAL A 112 14.16 -2.49 -5.73
C VAL A 112 13.14 -1.87 -4.76
N LEU A 113 12.62 -2.68 -3.85
CA LEU A 113 11.54 -2.28 -2.96
C LEU A 113 12.04 -1.46 -1.77
N HIS A 114 11.85 -0.15 -1.84
CA HIS A 114 12.04 0.74 -0.70
C HIS A 114 10.70 1.09 -0.03
N PRO A 115 10.52 0.79 1.28
CA PRO A 115 9.33 1.14 2.07
C PRO A 115 8.92 2.61 1.93
N ASN A 116 9.91 3.49 1.82
CA ASN A 116 9.73 4.94 1.72
C ASN A 116 8.81 5.39 0.58
N GLN A 117 8.71 4.64 -0.52
CA GLN A 117 7.87 5.06 -1.66
C GLN A 117 6.38 4.95 -1.34
N LEU A 118 5.96 3.84 -0.71
CA LEU A 118 4.56 3.69 -0.32
C LEU A 118 4.18 4.69 0.78
N THR A 119 5.07 4.91 1.74
CA THR A 119 4.89 5.93 2.79
C THR A 119 4.67 7.32 2.19
N LYS A 120 5.50 7.72 1.21
CA LYS A 120 5.36 9.00 0.51
C LYS A 120 4.05 9.10 -0.26
N VAL A 121 3.64 8.03 -0.95
CA VAL A 121 2.42 8.00 -1.75
C VAL A 121 1.17 8.12 -0.88
N ILE A 122 1.13 7.42 0.26
CA ILE A 122 0.01 7.53 1.22
C ILE A 122 0.00 8.91 1.88
N ASN A 123 1.12 9.37 2.43
CA ASN A 123 1.18 10.66 3.14
C ASN A 123 1.01 11.87 2.20
N GLY A 124 1.41 11.73 0.94
CA GLY A 124 1.22 12.73 -0.12
C GLY A 124 -0.23 12.86 -0.57
N ASN A 125 -1.08 11.87 -0.31
CA ASN A 125 -2.50 11.93 -0.62
C ASN A 125 -3.29 12.49 0.58
N ALA A 126 -3.54 13.80 0.58
CA ALA A 126 -4.25 14.48 1.66
C ALA A 126 -5.65 13.89 1.93
N ARG A 127 -6.34 13.40 0.89
CA ARG A 127 -7.66 12.79 1.04
C ARG A 127 -7.60 11.49 1.82
N VAL A 128 -6.64 10.62 1.50
CA VAL A 128 -6.40 9.36 2.22
C VAL A 128 -5.95 9.63 3.66
N ARG A 129 -5.03 10.57 3.86
CA ARG A 129 -4.57 10.96 5.21
C ARG A 129 -5.73 11.46 6.08
N ASN A 130 -6.54 12.39 5.56
CA ASN A 130 -7.67 12.93 6.29
C ASN A 130 -8.72 11.85 6.60
N TYR A 131 -8.89 10.87 5.70
CA TYR A 131 -9.78 9.73 5.94
C TYR A 131 -9.28 8.83 7.08
N ILE A 132 -7.99 8.51 7.11
CA ILE A 132 -7.37 7.75 8.21
C ILE A 132 -7.59 8.49 9.54
N GLU A 133 -7.30 9.80 9.58
CA GLU A 133 -7.51 10.62 10.78
C GLU A 133 -8.99 10.66 11.21
N ALA A 134 -9.91 10.81 10.26
CA ALA A 134 -11.35 10.80 10.54
C ALA A 134 -11.86 9.43 11.06
N CYS A 135 -11.17 8.34 10.72
CA CYS A 135 -11.43 7.00 11.24
C CYS A 135 -10.78 6.72 12.61
N GLY A 136 -10.10 7.71 13.21
CA GLY A 136 -9.42 7.57 14.51
C GLY A 136 -7.95 7.16 14.41
N GLY A 137 -7.36 7.21 13.21
CA GLY A 137 -6.00 6.77 12.95
C GLY A 137 -5.94 5.44 12.20
N TRP A 138 -4.74 4.85 12.20
CA TRP A 138 -4.45 3.55 11.60
C TRP A 138 -5.03 2.37 12.39
#